data_AF-A0A1I7EPE4-F1
#
_entry.id   AF-A0A1I7EPE4-F1
#
_cell.length_a   1.000
_cell.length_b   1.000
_cell.length_c   1.000
_cell.angle_alpha   90.00
_cell.angle_beta   90.00
_cell.angle_gamma   90.00
#
_symmetry.space_group_name_H-M   'P 1'
#
loop_
_entity.id
_entity.type
_entity.pdbx_description
1 polymer ?
#
loop_
_entity_poly.entity_id
_entity_poly.type
_entity_poly.pdbx_seq_one_letter_code
_entity_poly.pdbx_strand_id
1 'polypeptide(L)'
;MLIAKVVIGVVALVDVTTAYADGFVVTRSLSNGREMRLVQHTDECNGGPGAFIYRSGKQIDQTCNVQLTAAGATVRLPPFEPRMFFPRDTLYQDSKL
;
A
#
# COMPACT_ATOMS: atom_id res chain seq x y z
N MET A 1 -11.73 27.27 -44.04
CA MET A 1 -10.64 27.36 -43.05
C MET A 1 -11.20 28.03 -41.80
N LEU A 2 -11.41 27.28 -40.73
CA LEU A 2 -11.59 27.81 -39.37
C LEU A 2 -11.20 26.69 -38.41
N ILE A 3 -10.21 27.01 -37.60
CA ILE A 3 -9.48 26.18 -36.65
C ILE A 3 -10.21 26.25 -35.30
N ALA A 4 -9.95 25.25 -34.44
CA ALA A 4 -10.17 25.21 -32.99
C ALA A 4 -11.58 24.80 -32.52
N LYS A 5 -11.75 24.02 -31.45
CA LYS A 5 -10.85 23.61 -30.36
C LYS A 5 -11.37 22.28 -29.79
N VAL A 6 -10.45 21.38 -29.49
CA VAL A 6 -10.70 20.11 -28.78
C VAL A 6 -11.18 20.44 -27.35
N VAL A 7 -12.39 20.02 -26.99
CA VAL A 7 -12.89 20.06 -25.60
C VAL A 7 -12.74 18.65 -25.04
N ILE A 8 -11.65 18.43 -24.31
CA ILE A 8 -11.43 17.21 -23.54
C ILE A 8 -12.26 17.36 -22.26
N GLY A 9 -13.39 16.65 -22.19
CA GLY A 9 -14.19 16.53 -20.99
C GLY A 9 -13.40 15.76 -19.94
N VAL A 10 -12.87 16.47 -18.94
CA VAL A 10 -12.30 15.86 -17.73
C VAL A 10 -13.46 15.44 -16.84
N VAL A 11 -13.80 14.16 -16.88
CA VAL A 11 -14.71 13.58 -15.90
C VAL A 11 -13.91 13.35 -14.62
N ALA A 12 -14.04 14.28 -13.68
CA ALA A 12 -13.59 14.11 -12.30
C ALA A 12 -14.51 13.08 -11.63
N LEU A 13 -14.04 11.83 -11.54
CA LEU A 13 -14.69 10.80 -10.74
C LEU A 13 -14.08 10.76 -9.34
N VAL A 14 -14.83 11.36 -8.42
CA VAL A 14 -15.17 10.87 -7.07
C VAL A 14 -13.99 10.56 -6.13
N ASP A 15 -13.75 11.50 -5.21
CA ASP A 15 -13.63 11.27 -3.76
C ASP A 15 -13.15 9.87 -3.33
N VAL A 16 -11.93 9.52 -3.71
CA VAL A 16 -11.17 8.54 -2.94
C VAL A 16 -10.60 9.37 -1.81
N THR A 17 -11.11 9.18 -0.59
CA THR A 17 -10.39 9.53 0.63
C THR A 17 -9.06 8.78 0.56
N THR A 18 -8.09 9.41 -0.11
CA THR A 18 -6.70 9.02 -0.12
C THR A 18 -6.27 9.17 1.32
N ALA A 19 -6.32 8.07 2.07
CA ALA A 19 -5.43 7.89 3.19
C ALA A 19 -4.05 8.20 2.60
N TYR A 20 -3.56 9.40 2.89
CA TYR A 20 -2.26 9.88 2.46
C TYR A 20 -1.25 8.99 3.19
N ALA A 21 -1.00 7.81 2.65
CA ALA A 21 0.21 7.08 2.95
C ALA A 21 1.32 7.92 2.31
N ASP A 22 1.80 8.92 3.05
CA ASP A 22 3.03 9.61 2.72
C ASP A 22 4.11 8.52 2.59
N GLY A 23 4.72 8.36 1.42
CA GLY A 23 5.67 7.28 1.14
C GLY A 23 5.10 6.09 0.37
N PHE A 24 5.43 4.85 0.77
CA PHE A 24 5.08 3.66 -0.02
C PHE A 24 3.79 2.95 0.42
N VAL A 25 3.10 2.38 -0.58
CA VAL A 25 2.01 1.42 -0.42
C VAL A 25 2.27 0.23 -1.33
N VAL A 26 2.47 -0.95 -0.76
CA VAL A 26 2.73 -2.18 -1.51
C VAL A 26 1.61 -3.17 -1.25
N THR A 27 1.00 -3.69 -2.31
CA THR A 27 0.01 -4.76 -2.22
C THR A 27 0.60 -6.05 -2.74
N ARG A 28 0.47 -7.13 -1.96
CA ARG A 28 0.97 -8.46 -2.31
C ARG A 28 -0.09 -9.51 -2.03
N SER A 29 -0.43 -10.30 -3.05
CA SER A 29 -1.27 -11.47 -2.87
C SER A 29 -0.55 -12.54 -2.05
N LEU A 30 -1.25 -13.09 -1.07
CA LEU A 30 -0.84 -14.20 -0.23
C LEU A 30 -1.58 -15.48 -0.66
N SER A 31 -1.14 -16.63 -0.14
CA SER A 31 -1.87 -17.89 -0.31
C SER A 31 -3.30 -17.79 0.27
N ASN A 32 -4.21 -18.58 -0.32
CA ASN A 32 -5.61 -18.73 0.08
C ASN A 32 -6.50 -17.52 -0.21
N GLY A 33 -6.19 -16.74 -1.25
CA GLY A 33 -7.00 -15.58 -1.68
C GLY A 33 -6.94 -14.42 -0.70
N ARG A 34 -5.87 -14.35 0.10
CA ARG A 34 -5.59 -13.23 1.00
C ARG A 34 -4.69 -12.22 0.29
N GLU A 35 -4.76 -10.98 0.71
CA GLU A 35 -3.93 -9.90 0.18
C GLU A 35 -3.31 -9.16 1.36
N MET A 36 -2.03 -8.84 1.28
CA MET A 36 -1.35 -7.99 2.26
C MET A 36 -1.12 -6.62 1.64
N ARG A 37 -1.53 -5.57 2.35
CA ARG A 37 -1.19 -4.19 2.04
C ARG A 37 -0.21 -3.70 3.09
N LEU A 38 1.01 -3.40 2.67
CA LEU A 38 2.05 -2.78 3.47
C LEU A 38 2.03 -1.27 3.22
N VAL A 39 2.01 -0.49 4.29
CA VAL A 39 2.01 0.97 4.23
C VAL A 39 3.11 1.52 5.11
N GLN A 40 3.69 2.65 4.71
CA GLN A 40 4.78 3.28 5.45
C GLN A 40 4.30 4.09 6.67
N HIS A 41 3.19 4.79 6.55
CA HIS A 41 2.61 5.60 7.62
C HIS A 41 1.11 5.33 7.70
N THR A 42 0.62 5.04 8.89
CA THR A 42 -0.79 4.76 9.15
C THR A 42 -1.13 5.11 10.61
N ASP A 43 -2.29 5.74 10.83
CA ASP A 43 -2.69 6.19 12.16
C ASP A 43 -2.91 5.02 13.13
N GLU A 44 -3.33 3.87 12.61
CA GLU A 44 -3.49 2.60 13.33
C GLU A 44 -2.19 2.09 13.95
N CYS A 45 -1.04 2.55 13.44
CA CYS A 45 0.29 2.22 13.94
C CYS A 45 1.02 3.47 14.50
N ASN A 46 0.27 4.46 15.01
CA ASN A 46 0.80 5.72 15.56
C ASN A 46 1.67 6.49 14.56
N GLY A 47 1.26 6.51 13.29
CA GLY A 47 2.03 7.09 12.19
C GLY A 47 3.19 6.23 11.72
N GLY A 48 3.44 5.06 12.32
CA GLY A 48 4.46 4.11 11.87
C GLY A 48 4.00 3.20 10.73
N PRO A 49 4.88 2.29 10.27
CA PRO A 49 4.55 1.34 9.21
C PRO A 49 3.62 0.24 9.70
N GLY A 50 2.70 -0.16 8.82
CA GLY A 50 1.68 -1.17 9.11
C GLY A 50 1.51 -2.15 7.96
N ALA A 51 1.18 -3.39 8.29
CA ALA A 51 0.77 -4.39 7.32
C ALA A 51 -0.64 -4.88 7.63
N PHE A 52 -1.51 -4.81 6.63
CA PHE A 52 -2.93 -5.11 6.73
C PHE A 52 -3.26 -6.29 5.84
N ILE A 53 -4.02 -7.26 6.35
CA ILE A 53 -4.41 -8.45 5.61
C ILE A 53 -5.87 -8.36 5.25
N TYR A 54 -6.16 -8.53 3.96
CA TYR A 54 -7.49 -8.53 3.39
C TYR A 54 -7.84 -9.91 2.86
N ARG A 55 -9.13 -10.23 2.84
CA ARG A 55 -9.71 -11.36 2.12
C ARG A 55 -11.03 -10.92 1.53
N SER A 56 -11.16 -11.02 0.21
CA SER A 56 -12.36 -10.57 -0.51
C SER A 56 -12.72 -9.09 -0.20
N GLY A 57 -11.70 -8.21 -0.17
CA GLY A 57 -11.86 -6.79 0.12
C GLY A 57 -12.09 -6.42 1.59
N LYS A 58 -12.28 -7.40 2.48
CA LYS A 58 -12.46 -7.15 3.92
C LYS A 58 -11.14 -7.33 4.66
N GLN A 59 -10.76 -6.36 5.50
CA GLN A 59 -9.63 -6.51 6.42
C GLN A 59 -9.95 -7.61 7.45
N ILE A 60 -9.05 -8.58 7.57
CA ILE A 60 -9.17 -9.73 8.49
C ILE A 60 -8.08 -9.75 9.55
N ASP A 61 -6.97 -9.05 9.35
CA ASP A 61 -5.85 -9.00 10.29
C ASP A 61 -5.00 -7.74 10.06
N GLN A 62 -4.19 -7.38 11.05
CA GLN A 62 -3.20 -6.30 10.93
C GLN A 62 -2.01 -6.52 11.86
N THR A 63 -0.86 -5.95 11.50
CA THR A 63 0.31 -5.88 12.36
C THR A 63 1.03 -4.56 12.16
N CYS A 64 1.41 -3.91 13.27
CA CYS A 64 2.31 -2.77 13.28
C CYS A 64 3.78 -3.19 13.49
N ASN A 65 4.04 -4.51 13.56
CA ASN A 65 5.39 -5.04 13.69
C ASN A 65 6.03 -5.14 12.30
N VAL A 66 6.33 -3.96 11.76
CA VAL A 66 7.01 -3.78 10.47
C VAL A 66 8.35 -3.10 10.73
N GLN A 67 9.44 -3.78 10.37
CA GLN A 67 10.78 -3.26 10.50
C GLN A 67 11.30 -2.78 9.15
N LEU A 68 11.50 -1.46 9.02
CA LEU A 68 12.09 -0.84 7.85
C LEU A 68 13.61 -0.74 7.99
N THR A 69 14.31 -1.09 6.92
CA THR A 69 15.77 -1.03 6.82
C THR A 69 16.16 -0.47 5.45
N ALA A 70 17.44 -0.14 5.27
CA ALA A 70 17.95 0.28 3.96
C ALA A 70 17.76 -0.77 2.86
N ALA A 71 17.63 -2.05 3.22
CA ALA A 71 17.42 -3.16 2.30
C ALA A 71 15.93 -3.39 1.93
N GLY A 72 14.99 -2.88 2.72
CA GLY A 72 13.56 -3.12 2.54
C GLY A 72 12.78 -3.21 3.85
N ALA A 73 11.59 -3.80 3.79
CA ALA A 73 10.66 -3.95 4.90
C ALA A 73 10.51 -5.41 5.33
N THR A 74 10.54 -5.68 6.63
CA THR A 74 10.21 -6.97 7.21
C THR A 74 8.92 -6.89 8.00
N VAL A 75 7.92 -7.68 7.62
CA VAL A 75 6.64 -7.79 8.32
C VAL A 75 6.65 -9.03 9.21
N ARG A 76 6.27 -8.86 10.47
CA ARG A 76 6.05 -9.98 11.41
C ARG A 76 4.57 -10.16 11.67
N LEU A 77 4.03 -11.29 11.19
CA LEU A 77 2.64 -11.66 11.38
C LEU A 77 2.49 -12.58 12.61
N PRO A 78 1.82 -12.16 13.69
CA PRO A 78 1.43 -13.08 14.76
C PRO A 78 0.33 -14.04 14.30
N PRO A 79 0.09 -15.16 15.01
CA PRO A 79 0.87 -15.68 16.14
C PRO A 79 1.97 -16.71 15.77
N PHE A 80 2.07 -17.12 14.50
CA PHE A 80 3.02 -18.16 14.05
C PHE A 80 4.25 -17.61 13.29
N GLU A 81 4.53 -16.31 13.41
CA GLU A 81 5.65 -15.55 12.82
C GLU A 81 6.18 -16.01 11.44
N PRO A 82 5.34 -16.09 10.37
CA PRO A 82 5.90 -16.00 9.03
C PRO A 82 6.47 -14.58 8.85
N ARG A 83 7.80 -14.48 8.84
CA ARG A 83 8.52 -13.26 8.50
C ARG A 83 8.43 -13.06 6.99
N MET A 84 7.81 -11.98 6.56
CA MET A 84 7.76 -11.63 5.15
C MET A 84 8.69 -10.46 4.87
N PHE A 85 9.64 -10.67 3.98
CA PHE A 85 10.56 -9.63 3.53
C PHE A 85 10.11 -9.04 2.18
N PHE A 86 10.11 -7.73 2.11
CA PHE A 86 9.84 -6.92 0.92
C PHE A 86 11.12 -6.15 0.59
N PRO A 87 11.83 -6.48 -0.50
CA PRO A 87 13.03 -5.76 -0.88
C PRO A 87 12.70 -4.30 -1.23
N ARG A 88 13.65 -3.40 -1.00
CA ARG A 88 13.47 -1.95 -1.20
C ARG A 88 12.92 -1.60 -2.57
N ASP A 89 13.35 -2.28 -3.63
CA ASP A 89 12.89 -2.02 -4.99
C ASP A 89 11.38 -2.24 -5.17
N THR A 90 10.78 -3.14 -4.37
CA THR A 90 9.32 -3.37 -4.37
C THR A 90 8.54 -2.33 -3.58
N LEU A 91 9.21 -1.61 -2.66
CA LEU A 91 8.57 -0.55 -1.88
C LEU A 91 8.39 0.71 -2.70
N TYR A 92 9.39 1.05 -3.54
CA TYR A 92 9.43 2.31 -4.28
C TYR A 92 9.14 2.13 -5.77
N GLN A 93 8.50 1.02 -6.15
CA GLN A 93 8.26 0.66 -7.55
C GLN A 93 7.34 1.68 -8.29
N ASP A 94 6.42 2.32 -7.55
CA ASP A 94 5.57 3.42 -8.03
C ASP A 94 6.09 4.82 -7.65
N SER A 95 7.23 4.91 -6.95
CA SER A 95 7.90 6.16 -6.65
C SER A 95 8.75 6.58 -7.84
N LYS A 96 8.10 6.91 -8.97
CA LYS A 96 8.80 7.62 -10.04
C LYS A 96 9.24 8.98 -9.50
N LEU A 97 10.56 9.15 -9.49
CA LEU A 97 11.35 10.38 -9.33
C LEU A 97 10.66 11.64 -9.86
#